data_AF-A0A924ATT1-F1
#
_entry.id   AF-A0A924ATT1-F1
#
_cell.length_a   1.000
_cell.length_b   1.000
_cell.length_c   1.000
_cell.angle_alpha   90.00
_cell.angle_beta   90.00
_cell.angle_gamma   90.00
#
_symmetry.space_group_name_H-M   'P 1'
#
loop_
_entity.id
_entity.type
_entity.pdbx_description
1 polymer ?
#
loop_
_entity_poly.entity_id
_entity_poly.type
_entity_poly.pdbx_seq_one_letter_code
_entity_poly.pdbx_strand_id
1 'polypeptide(L)' 'AFSADGMTAYITNQSANSVSVADVMNHTETKEIGVGTKPNGITIKY' A
#
# COMPACT_ATOMS: atom_id res chain seq x y z
N ALA A 1 2.61 0.25 -5.21
CA ALA A 1 1.84 0.09 -6.46
C ALA A 1 0.67 1.05 -6.45
N PHE A 2 0.16 1.43 -7.63
CA PHE A 2 -1.00 2.32 -7.75
C PHE A 2 -2.19 1.57 -8.34
N SER A 3 -3.41 1.92 -7.92
CA SER A 3 -4.65 1.49 -8.59
C SER A 3 -4.67 1.95 -10.05
N ALA A 4 -5.55 1.35 -10.87
CA ALA A 4 -5.63 1.63 -12.29
C ALA A 4 -5.92 3.12 -12.60
N ASP A 5 -6.71 3.78 -11.74
CA ASP A 5 -7.03 5.21 -11.82
C ASP A 5 -5.99 6.12 -11.13
N GLY A 6 -4.98 5.54 -10.47
CA GLY A 6 -3.95 6.28 -9.73
C GLY A 6 -4.42 6.94 -8.44
N MET A 7 -5.69 6.78 -8.03
CA MET A 7 -6.24 7.45 -6.84
C MET A 7 -5.83 6.79 -5.53
N THR A 8 -5.46 5.51 -5.57
CA THR A 8 -5.02 4.72 -4.41
C THR A 8 -3.59 4.25 -4.57
N ALA A 9 -2.76 4.48 -3.57
CA ALA A 9 -1.41 3.92 -3.47
C ALA A 9 -1.36 2.81 -2.41
N TYR A 10 -0.61 1.75 -2.72
CA TYR A 10 -0.30 0.66 -1.81
C TYR A 10 1.21 0.62 -1.55
N ILE A 11 1.60 0.75 -0.29
CA ILE A 11 2.98 0.91 0.15
C ILE A 11 3.34 -0.26 1.07
N THR A 12 4.39 -1.00 0.74
CA THR A 12 4.91 -2.07 1.60
C THR A 12 5.81 -1.50 2.68
N ASN A 13 5.46 -1.74 3.94
CA ASN A 13 6.22 -1.28 5.11
C ASN A 13 7.05 -2.45 5.68
N GLN A 14 8.26 -2.65 5.14
CA GLN A 14 9.10 -3.81 5.49
C GLN A 14 9.30 -4.01 6.99
N SER A 15 9.65 -2.95 7.72
CA SER A 15 9.93 -3.06 9.16
C SER A 15 8.68 -3.25 10.01
N ALA A 16 7.52 -2.80 9.52
CA ALA A 16 6.25 -2.87 10.24
C ALA A 16 5.46 -4.15 9.96
N ASN A 17 5.89 -4.96 8.98
CA ASN A 17 5.16 -6.14 8.52
C ASN A 17 3.72 -5.80 8.08
N SER A 18 3.55 -4.65 7.42
CA SER A 18 2.26 -4.14 6.98
C SER A 18 2.29 -3.58 5.56
N VAL A 19 1.11 -3.31 5.02
CA VAL A 19 0.89 -2.54 3.79
C VAL A 19 -0.03 -1.37 4.12
N SER A 20 0.40 -0.15 3.82
CA SER A 20 -0.45 1.04 3.89
C SER A 20 -1.22 1.22 2.58
N VAL A 21 -2.47 1.64 2.71
CA VAL A 21 -3.33 2.12 1.63
C VAL A 21 -3.47 3.62 1.82
N ALA A 22 -3.11 4.41 0.80
CA ALA A 22 -3.13 5.86 0.87
C ALA A 22 -4.01 6.46 -0.23
N ASP A 23 -4.75 7.50 0.13
CA ASP A 23 -5.39 8.42 -0.80
C ASP A 23 -4.31 9.35 -1.36
N VAL A 24 -4.13 9.31 -2.69
CA VAL A 24 -3.03 10.02 -3.35
C VAL A 24 -3.28 11.52 -3.41
N MET A 25 -4.53 11.95 -3.51
CA MET A 25 -4.88 13.37 -3.65
C MET A 25 -4.70 14.12 -2.33
N ASN A 26 -5.06 13.48 -1.23
CA ASN A 26 -5.03 14.06 0.09
C ASN A 26 -3.71 13.79 0.82
N HIS A 27 -2.86 12.91 0.27
CA HIS A 27 -1.62 12.45 0.91
C HIS A 27 -1.86 11.85 2.31
N THR A 28 -2.97 11.13 2.47
CA THR A 28 -3.37 10.54 3.74
C THR A 28 -3.41 9.02 3.66
N GLU A 29 -2.97 8.35 4.72
CA GLU A 29 -3.21 6.93 4.90
C GLU A 29 -4.68 6.70 5.27
N THR A 30 -5.35 5.81 4.53
CA THR A 30 -6.75 5.45 4.75
C THR A 30 -6.90 4.09 5.43
N LYS A 31 -5.88 3.22 5.33
CA LYS A 31 -5.89 1.90 5.97
C LYS A 31 -4.49 1.34 6.11
N GLU A 32 -4.24 0.65 7.22
CA GLU A 32 -3.09 -0.25 7.38
C GLU A 32 -3.56 -1.72 7.36
N ILE A 33 -2.82 -2.57 6.65
CA ILE A 33 -3.12 -4.00 6.52
C ILE A 33 -1.92 -4.79 7.04
N GLY A 34 -2.10 -5.52 8.14
CA GLY A 34 -1.08 -6.45 8.63
C GLY A 34 -0.84 -7.58 7.63
N VAL A 35 0.43 -7.89 7.36
CA VAL A 35 0.87 -8.96 6.46
C VAL A 35 1.99 -9.79 7.09
N GLY A 36 2.61 -10.67 6.31
CA GLY A 36 3.78 -11.45 6.73
C GLY A 36 5.03 -10.61 6.94
N THR A 37 6.13 -11.28 7.26
CA THR A 37 7.38 -10.60 7.63
C THR A 37 8.07 -9.93 6.44
N LYS A 38 8.54 -8.68 6.62
CA LYS A 38 9.37 -7.94 5.67
C LYS A 38 8.82 -7.89 4.23
N PRO A 39 7.58 -7.41 4.02
CA PRO A 39 7.01 -7.26 2.68
C PRO A 39 7.84 -6.27 1.85
N ASN A 40 8.35 -6.69 0.69
CA ASN A 40 9.26 -5.87 -0.12
C ASN A 40 8.65 -5.47 -1.48
N GLY A 41 7.95 -6.40 -2.14
CA GLY A 41 7.32 -6.19 -3.44
C GLY A 41 5.80 -6.18 -3.37
N ILE A 42 5.18 -5.49 -4.32
CA ILE A 42 3.72 -5.48 -4.49
C ILE A 42 3.36 -5.50 -5.97
N THR A 43 2.35 -6.29 -6.31
CA THR A 43 1.72 -6.31 -7.63
C THR A 43 0.22 -6.23 -7.49
N ILE A 44 -0.44 -5.60 -8.46
CA ILE A 44 -1.89 -5.53 -8.54
C ILE A 44 -2.27 -6.26 -9.82
N LYS A 45 -3.07 -7.31 -9.68
CA LYS A 45 -3.58 -8.05 -10.82
C LYS A 45 -4.82 -7.33 -11.36
N TYR A 46 -4.79 -7.06 -12.66
CA TYR A 46 -5.91 -6.57 -13.46
C TYR A 46 -6.82 -7.73 -13.88
#